data_AF-A0A6I2MFK4-F1
#
_entry.id   AF-A0A6I2MFK4-F1
#
_cell.length_a   1.000
_cell.length_b   1.000
_cell.length_c   1.000
_cell.angle_alpha   90.00
_cell.angle_beta   90.00
_cell.angle_gamma   90.00
#
_symmetry.space_group_name_H-M   'P 1'
#
loop_
_entity.id
_entity.type
_entity.pdbx_description
1 polymer ?
#
loop_
_entity_poly.entity_id
_entity_poly.type
_entity_poly.pdbx_seq_one_letter_code
_entity_poly.pdbx_strand_id
1 'polypeptide(L)'
;MHQKKRELISQFIYSWKQLKEEGVIKNQKDFTGQIAEWLIAELYNGTLAENGKQKDWDLIADNLKYQVKGHAKSKTSKRRDTDFNYNMNSELDVFVIVVFNEEFKLKNIFQISKSEIFEKKLIENRNKGSVILWSKLENYDILRSYKWNKRQMDILSIFFTDDDDSKIECKTYKIKIGKDYWEKGYLTPPKKALSSLPPEGTRIILRPRNKKEIICNLVNNPNKRILSNLELKDYIQQNFEIGDTLEFEMVGDNKMKILN
;
A
#
# COMPACT_ATOMS: atom_id res chain seq x y z
N MET A 1 14.05 -8.41 38.08
CA MET A 1 12.90 -7.74 37.42
C MET A 1 13.19 -6.29 37.01
N HIS A 2 13.81 -5.46 37.85
CA HIS A 2 14.05 -4.04 37.53
C HIS A 2 15.12 -3.80 36.45
N GLN A 3 16.11 -4.69 36.35
CA GLN A 3 17.19 -4.58 35.35
C GLN A 3 16.68 -4.61 33.91
N LYS A 4 15.89 -5.62 33.52
CA LYS A 4 15.27 -5.70 32.18
C LYS A 4 14.42 -4.46 31.86
N LYS A 5 13.66 -3.94 32.84
CA LYS A 5 12.87 -2.71 32.64
C LYS A 5 13.76 -1.50 32.38
N ARG A 6 14.87 -1.36 33.13
CA ARG A 6 15.86 -0.29 32.92
C ARG A 6 16.48 -0.37 31.54
N GLU A 7 16.84 -1.56 31.08
CA GLU A 7 17.41 -1.79 29.74
C GLU A 7 16.43 -1.37 28.64
N LEU A 8 15.17 -1.82 28.71
CA LEU A 8 14.13 -1.46 27.74
C LEU A 8 13.86 0.05 27.70
N ILE A 9 13.80 0.71 28.86
CA ILE A 9 13.62 2.17 28.94
C ILE A 9 14.83 2.89 28.33
N SER A 10 16.04 2.40 28.59
CA SER A 10 17.27 3.00 28.04
C SER A 10 17.33 2.86 26.52
N GLN A 11 16.96 1.70 25.99
CA GLN A 11 16.84 1.46 24.54
C GLN A 11 15.80 2.38 23.92
N PHE A 12 14.61 2.51 24.52
CA PHE A 12 13.58 3.42 24.04
C PHE A 12 14.07 4.87 23.97
N ILE A 13 14.71 5.38 25.05
CA ILE A 13 15.25 6.74 25.08
C ILE A 13 16.32 6.94 24.00
N TYR A 14 17.18 5.94 23.80
CA TYR A 14 18.20 5.96 22.76
C TYR A 14 17.58 6.02 21.36
N SER A 15 16.67 5.09 21.02
CA SER A 15 15.97 5.09 19.73
C SER A 15 15.19 6.37 19.49
N TRP A 16 14.54 6.92 20.52
CA TRP A 16 13.85 8.20 20.41
C TRP A 16 14.79 9.36 20.04
N LYS A 17 16.00 9.41 20.63
CA LYS A 17 17.01 10.41 20.25
C LYS A 17 17.47 10.22 18.80
N GLN A 18 17.72 8.98 18.39
CA GLN A 18 18.11 8.68 17.01
C GLN A 18 17.02 9.10 16.01
N LEU A 19 15.75 8.79 16.26
CA LEU A 19 14.64 9.23 15.40
C LEU A 19 14.56 10.76 15.29
N LYS A 20 14.93 11.48 16.35
CA LYS A 20 14.97 12.94 16.32
C LYS A 20 16.15 13.46 15.51
N GLU A 21 17.33 12.85 15.67
CA GLU A 21 18.54 13.19 14.93
C GLU A 21 18.38 12.92 13.42
N GLU A 22 17.69 11.84 13.06
CA GLU A 22 17.33 11.47 11.68
C GLU A 22 16.13 12.28 11.12
N GLY A 23 15.57 13.22 11.88
CA GLY A 23 14.48 14.09 11.42
C GLY A 23 13.10 13.42 11.29
N VAL A 24 12.94 12.17 11.73
CA VAL A 24 11.65 11.46 11.72
C VAL A 24 10.65 12.10 12.68
N ILE A 25 11.15 12.60 13.82
CA ILE A 25 10.36 13.34 14.81
C ILE A 25 11.08 14.64 15.19
N LYS A 26 10.32 15.71 15.44
CA LYS A 26 10.84 17.01 15.86
C LYS A 26 10.91 17.12 17.39
N ASN A 27 9.94 16.55 18.10
CA ASN A 27 9.81 16.63 19.55
C ASN A 27 9.09 15.43 20.17
N GLN A 28 8.98 15.41 21.50
CA GLN A 28 8.38 14.28 22.23
C GLN A 28 6.84 14.28 22.21
N LYS A 29 6.21 15.43 21.97
CA LYS A 29 4.75 15.55 21.94
C LYS A 29 4.23 15.02 20.61
N ASP A 30 3.13 14.29 20.65
CA ASP A 30 2.46 13.77 19.46
C ASP A 30 3.38 12.98 18.50
N PHE A 31 3.87 11.84 18.99
CA PHE A 31 4.65 10.91 18.18
C PHE A 31 3.89 10.47 16.93
N THR A 32 2.60 10.14 17.06
CA THR A 32 1.75 9.63 15.99
C THR A 32 1.55 10.64 14.85
N GLY A 33 1.31 11.92 15.17
CA GLY A 33 1.20 12.97 14.15
C GLY A 33 2.51 13.14 13.38
N GLN A 34 3.62 13.24 14.10
CA GLN A 34 4.94 13.48 13.49
C GLN A 34 5.40 12.33 12.57
N ILE A 35 5.21 11.07 12.96
CA ILE A 35 5.57 9.95 12.08
C ILE A 35 4.67 9.90 10.83
N ALA A 36 3.41 10.33 10.94
CA ALA A 36 2.50 10.40 9.80
C ALA A 36 2.93 11.50 8.83
N GLU A 37 3.26 12.68 9.36
CA GLU A 37 3.82 13.79 8.58
C GLU A 37 5.10 13.37 7.86
N TRP A 38 6.06 12.77 8.59
CA TRP A 38 7.30 12.27 8.02
C TRP A 38 7.06 11.23 6.92
N LEU A 39 6.19 10.25 7.17
CA LEU A 39 5.86 9.22 6.18
C LEU A 39 5.33 9.85 4.88
N ILE A 40 4.39 10.79 4.98
CA ILE A 40 3.81 11.43 3.79
C ILE A 40 4.82 12.33 3.09
N ALA A 41 5.68 13.04 3.82
CA ALA A 41 6.77 13.80 3.24
C ALA A 41 7.72 12.89 2.45
N GLU A 42 8.15 11.76 3.00
CA GLU A 42 9.03 10.81 2.32
C GLU A 42 8.37 10.21 1.06
N LEU A 43 7.09 9.84 1.14
CA LEU A 43 6.37 9.26 0.01
C LEU A 43 6.24 10.22 -1.18
N TYR A 44 6.08 11.52 -0.91
CA TYR A 44 5.91 12.54 -1.93
C TYR A 44 7.17 13.37 -2.18
N ASN A 45 8.31 12.98 -1.59
CA ASN A 45 9.55 13.76 -1.63
C ASN A 45 9.32 15.24 -1.26
N GLY A 46 8.45 15.46 -0.28
CA GLY A 46 8.02 16.75 0.22
C GLY A 46 8.89 17.28 1.35
N THR A 47 8.69 18.57 1.65
CA THR A 47 9.38 19.27 2.72
C THR A 47 8.39 19.59 3.84
N LEU A 48 8.69 19.15 5.06
CA LEU A 48 7.88 19.48 6.24
C LEU A 48 7.92 20.99 6.52
N ALA A 49 6.80 21.51 7.02
CA ALA A 49 6.71 22.86 7.57
C ALA A 49 7.77 23.09 8.65
N GLU A 50 8.50 24.20 8.56
CA GLU A 50 9.55 24.56 9.52
C GLU A 50 9.00 24.77 10.93
N ASN A 51 7.77 25.29 11.02
CA ASN A 51 7.14 25.63 12.29
C ASN A 51 5.66 25.23 12.27
N GLY A 52 5.19 24.54 13.33
CA GLY A 52 3.75 24.25 13.54
C GLY A 52 2.88 25.48 13.83
N LYS A 53 3.42 26.68 13.60
CA LYS A 53 2.67 27.96 13.59
C LYS A 53 2.14 28.29 12.19
N GLN A 54 2.63 27.63 11.13
CA GLN A 54 2.04 27.75 9.80
C GLN A 54 0.62 27.18 9.90
N LYS A 55 -0.36 28.03 9.61
CA LYS A 55 -1.76 27.68 9.71
C LYS A 55 -2.11 26.79 8.53
N ASP A 56 -2.78 25.69 8.84
CA ASP A 56 -3.54 24.84 7.92
C ASP A 56 -2.79 23.76 7.12
N TRP A 57 -1.46 23.67 7.16
CA TRP A 57 -0.72 22.62 6.45
C TRP A 57 0.56 22.20 7.19
N ASP A 58 1.01 20.97 6.96
CA ASP A 58 2.16 20.36 7.65
C ASP A 58 3.34 20.09 6.70
N LEU A 59 3.12 19.97 5.39
CA LEU A 59 4.19 19.80 4.39
C LEU A 59 3.81 20.35 3.00
N ILE A 60 4.82 20.56 2.16
CA ILE A 60 4.68 20.90 0.73
C ILE A 60 5.32 19.83 -0.13
N ALA A 61 4.60 19.35 -1.13
CA ALA A 61 5.13 18.46 -2.18
C ALA A 61 4.46 18.82 -3.51
N ASP A 62 5.20 18.78 -4.62
CA ASP A 62 4.68 19.11 -5.97
C ASP A 62 3.90 20.45 -6.04
N ASN A 63 4.37 21.46 -5.29
CA ASN A 63 3.71 22.77 -5.10
C ASN A 63 2.31 22.74 -4.47
N LEU A 64 1.90 21.61 -3.89
CA LEU A 64 0.67 21.46 -3.14
C LEU A 64 0.96 21.48 -1.63
N LYS A 65 0.08 22.14 -0.88
CA LYS A 65 0.11 22.16 0.59
C LYS A 65 -0.73 21.02 1.15
N TYR A 66 -0.11 20.17 1.95
CA TYR A 66 -0.73 19.01 2.55
C TYR A 66 -0.95 19.23 4.05
N GLN A 67 -2.15 18.93 4.53
CA GLN A 67 -2.41 18.73 5.95
C GLN A 67 -2.56 17.23 6.22
N VAL A 68 -1.76 16.72 7.15
CA VAL A 68 -1.73 15.32 7.56
C VAL A 68 -2.34 15.18 8.96
N LYS A 69 -3.14 14.13 9.17
CA LYS A 69 -3.65 13.74 10.49
C LYS A 69 -3.31 12.27 10.76
N GLY A 70 -2.42 12.04 11.72
CA GLY A 70 -2.04 10.71 12.17
C GLY A 70 -2.99 10.16 13.24
N HIS A 71 -3.31 8.87 13.15
CA HIS A 71 -4.09 8.17 14.16
C HIS A 71 -3.50 6.79 14.46
N ALA A 72 -3.24 6.48 15.73
CA ALA A 72 -2.94 5.12 16.18
C ALA A 72 -4.17 4.54 16.88
N LYS A 73 -4.62 3.36 16.44
CA LYS A 73 -5.84 2.72 16.97
C LYS A 73 -5.52 1.48 17.78
N SER A 74 -5.84 1.56 19.08
CA SER A 74 -5.96 0.38 19.93
C SER A 74 -7.09 -0.52 19.44
N LYS A 75 -7.01 -1.81 19.77
CA LYS A 75 -8.10 -2.77 19.54
C LYS A 75 -9.45 -2.32 20.12
N THR A 76 -9.42 -1.50 21.18
CA THR A 76 -10.61 -0.99 21.89
C THR A 76 -11.12 0.36 21.36
N SER A 77 -10.35 1.06 20.52
CA SER A 77 -10.73 2.39 20.03
C SER A 77 -11.85 2.31 18.99
N LYS A 78 -12.99 2.91 19.30
CA LYS A 78 -14.16 2.98 18.40
C LYS A 78 -14.14 4.18 17.45
N ARG A 79 -13.27 5.16 17.67
CA ARG A 79 -13.24 6.40 16.86
C ARG A 79 -12.83 6.08 15.41
N ARG A 80 -13.67 6.41 14.44
CA ARG A 80 -13.47 6.23 12.98
C ARG A 80 -13.79 7.52 12.22
N ASP A 81 -13.34 8.62 12.79
CA ASP A 81 -13.47 9.96 12.25
C ASP A 81 -12.21 10.78 12.57
N THR A 82 -12.04 11.85 11.81
CA THR A 82 -10.95 12.81 11.96
C THR A 82 -11.53 14.21 12.01
N ASP A 83 -11.04 15.04 12.94
CA ASP A 83 -11.47 16.43 13.06
C ASP A 83 -11.01 17.21 11.81
N PHE A 84 -11.91 18.00 11.25
CA PHE A 84 -11.69 18.81 10.05
C PHE A 84 -12.21 20.22 10.31
N ASN A 85 -11.34 21.08 10.84
CA ASN A 85 -11.69 22.45 11.22
C ASN A 85 -11.19 23.47 10.18
N TYR A 86 -11.39 23.17 8.91
CA TYR A 86 -10.94 23.96 7.77
C TYR A 86 -12.12 24.45 6.94
N ASN A 87 -11.94 25.59 6.28
CA ASN A 87 -12.91 26.16 5.34
C ASN A 87 -12.30 26.29 3.93
N MET A 88 -13.10 26.76 2.96
CA MET A 88 -12.66 26.88 1.55
C MET A 88 -11.45 27.80 1.36
N ASN A 89 -11.29 28.80 2.23
CA ASN A 89 -10.20 29.78 2.20
C ASN A 89 -8.92 29.29 2.93
N SER A 90 -8.93 28.09 3.52
CA SER A 90 -7.73 27.53 4.17
C SER A 90 -6.64 27.28 3.14
N GLU A 91 -5.38 27.39 3.54
CA GLU A 91 -4.25 27.29 2.60
C GLU A 91 -3.95 25.86 2.13
N LEU A 92 -4.55 24.83 2.74
CA LEU A 92 -4.32 23.45 2.31
C LEU A 92 -4.96 23.15 0.96
N ASP A 93 -4.29 22.32 0.18
CA ASP A 93 -4.76 21.78 -1.08
C ASP A 93 -5.21 20.33 -0.93
N VAL A 94 -4.48 19.56 -0.12
CA VAL A 94 -4.69 18.13 0.09
C VAL A 94 -4.79 17.82 1.58
N PHE A 95 -5.79 17.01 1.95
CA PHE A 95 -5.96 16.47 3.29
C PHE A 95 -5.66 14.98 3.31
N VAL A 96 -4.77 14.57 4.20
CA VAL A 96 -4.30 13.19 4.33
C VAL A 96 -4.55 12.67 5.72
N ILE A 97 -5.13 11.47 5.83
CA ILE A 97 -5.36 10.78 7.11
C ILE A 97 -4.56 9.49 7.08
N VAL A 98 -3.60 9.37 8.00
CA VAL A 98 -2.76 8.18 8.15
C VAL A 98 -3.24 7.40 9.37
N VAL A 99 -3.60 6.14 9.17
CA VAL A 99 -4.12 5.27 10.23
C VAL A 99 -3.14 4.14 10.49
N PHE A 100 -2.65 4.07 11.72
CA PHE A 100 -1.86 2.97 12.27
C PHE A 100 -2.68 2.12 13.25
N ASN A 101 -2.25 0.90 13.51
CA ASN A 101 -2.69 0.11 14.67
C ASN A 101 -1.90 0.46 15.95
N GLU A 102 -2.13 -0.27 17.04
CA GLU A 102 -1.45 -0.09 18.33
C GLU A 102 0.05 -0.42 18.31
N GLU A 103 0.50 -1.17 17.30
CA GLU A 103 1.90 -1.52 17.08
C GLU A 103 2.54 -0.60 16.02
N PHE A 104 1.89 0.50 15.68
CA PHE A 104 2.30 1.45 14.64
C PHE A 104 2.40 0.86 13.22
N LYS A 105 1.76 -0.28 12.95
CA LYS A 105 1.63 -0.82 11.59
C LYS A 105 0.57 -0.06 10.81
N LEU A 106 0.87 0.22 9.55
CA LEU A 106 0.01 1.01 8.68
C LEU A 106 -1.27 0.23 8.31
N LYS A 107 -2.42 0.89 8.38
CA LYS A 107 -3.75 0.31 8.07
C LYS A 107 -4.40 0.95 6.86
N ASN A 108 -4.39 2.27 6.79
CA ASN A 108 -4.96 3.05 5.71
C ASN A 108 -4.17 4.34 5.54
N ILE A 109 -4.13 4.85 4.30
CA ILE A 109 -3.76 6.23 4.00
C ILE A 109 -4.89 6.79 3.15
N PHE A 110 -5.72 7.66 3.72
CA PHE A 110 -6.74 8.36 2.95
C PHE A 110 -6.16 9.67 2.43
N GLN A 111 -6.31 9.94 1.14
CA GLN A 111 -5.90 11.21 0.54
C GLN A 111 -7.04 11.81 -0.27
N ILE A 112 -7.34 13.08 -0.01
CA ILE A 112 -8.44 13.77 -0.68
C ILE A 112 -8.10 15.25 -0.88
N SER A 113 -8.50 15.78 -2.04
CA SER A 113 -8.36 17.21 -2.33
C SER A 113 -9.35 18.04 -1.50
N LYS A 114 -8.96 19.26 -1.14
CA LYS A 114 -9.83 20.21 -0.45
C LYS A 114 -11.13 20.44 -1.23
N SER A 115 -11.06 20.62 -2.55
CA SER A 115 -12.23 20.82 -3.41
C SER A 115 -13.21 19.66 -3.29
N GLU A 116 -12.74 18.42 -3.40
CA GLU A 116 -13.60 17.24 -3.29
C GLU A 116 -14.25 17.09 -1.91
N ILE A 117 -13.55 17.45 -0.82
CA ILE A 117 -14.13 17.43 0.53
C ILE A 117 -15.40 18.28 0.58
N PHE A 118 -15.34 19.50 0.03
CA PHE A 118 -16.47 20.43 0.03
C PHE A 118 -17.54 20.07 -1.01
N GLU A 119 -17.14 19.74 -2.23
CA GLU A 119 -18.06 19.37 -3.32
C GLU A 119 -18.90 18.13 -2.98
N LYS A 120 -18.26 17.10 -2.40
CA LYS A 120 -18.93 15.86 -2.01
C LYS A 120 -19.52 15.91 -0.60
N LYS A 121 -19.48 17.07 0.07
CA LYS A 121 -20.05 17.31 1.41
C LYS A 121 -19.64 16.25 2.43
N LEU A 122 -18.34 15.95 2.50
CA LEU A 122 -17.82 14.88 3.36
C LEU A 122 -17.75 15.28 4.84
N ILE A 123 -17.89 16.57 5.13
CA ILE A 123 -17.84 17.15 6.46
C ILE A 123 -19.18 16.92 7.19
N GLU A 124 -19.10 16.40 8.40
CA GLU A 124 -20.21 16.29 9.34
C GLU A 124 -20.02 17.23 10.53
N ASN A 125 -21.00 18.09 10.77
CA ASN A 125 -20.99 18.98 11.92
C ASN A 125 -21.49 18.22 13.16
N ARG A 126 -20.71 18.27 14.23
CA ARG A 126 -21.05 17.73 15.54
C ARG A 126 -20.95 18.83 16.59
N ASN A 127 -21.50 18.56 17.78
CA ASN A 127 -21.47 19.51 18.90
C ASN A 127 -20.05 19.97 19.32
N LYS A 128 -19.01 19.21 18.96
CA LYS A 128 -17.61 19.49 19.30
C LYS A 128 -16.75 19.91 18.10
N GLY A 129 -17.37 20.24 16.97
CA GLY A 129 -16.68 20.65 15.75
C GLY A 129 -17.07 19.81 14.54
N SER A 130 -16.34 20.02 13.46
CA SER A 130 -16.57 19.38 12.17
C SER A 130 -15.64 18.18 12.01
N VAL A 131 -16.15 17.07 11.49
CA VAL A 131 -15.38 15.82 11.31
C VAL A 131 -15.59 15.23 9.92
N ILE A 132 -14.66 14.40 9.48
CA ILE A 132 -14.83 13.52 8.32
C ILE A 132 -14.89 12.08 8.81
N LEU A 133 -15.95 11.35 8.42
CA LEU A 133 -16.08 9.92 8.73
C LEU A 133 -15.25 9.07 7.76
N TRP A 134 -14.50 8.11 8.30
CA TRP A 134 -13.64 7.25 7.47
C TRP A 134 -14.42 6.30 6.57
N SER A 135 -15.64 5.93 6.93
CA SER A 135 -16.53 5.13 6.08
C SER A 135 -16.91 5.84 4.78
N LYS A 136 -16.82 7.18 4.72
CA LYS A 136 -17.00 7.95 3.48
C LYS A 136 -15.73 8.04 2.64
N LEU A 137 -14.60 7.53 3.15
CA LEU A 137 -13.29 7.68 2.55
C LEU A 137 -12.75 6.39 1.90
N GLU A 138 -13.54 5.32 1.82
CA GLU A 138 -13.06 4.02 1.30
C GLU A 138 -12.44 4.14 -0.11
N ASN A 139 -13.04 4.94 -0.99
CA ASN A 139 -12.54 5.18 -2.34
C ASN A 139 -11.31 6.10 -2.41
N TYR A 140 -10.88 6.66 -1.29
CA TYR A 140 -9.72 7.55 -1.17
C TYR A 140 -8.54 6.88 -0.44
N ASP A 141 -8.65 5.58 -0.12
CA ASP A 141 -7.56 4.83 0.48
C ASP A 141 -6.46 4.55 -0.56
N ILE A 142 -5.46 5.42 -0.59
CA ILE A 142 -4.33 5.34 -1.52
C ILE A 142 -3.33 4.28 -1.12
N LEU A 143 -3.34 3.79 0.12
CA LEU A 143 -2.41 2.73 0.53
C LEU A 143 -2.54 1.49 -0.35
N ARG A 144 -3.78 1.15 -0.74
CA ARG A 144 -4.10 -0.04 -1.53
C ARG A 144 -4.39 0.25 -3.00
N SER A 145 -4.83 1.46 -3.32
CA SER A 145 -5.24 1.82 -4.69
C SER A 145 -4.14 2.49 -5.50
N TYR A 146 -3.13 3.08 -4.84
CA TYR A 146 -2.06 3.80 -5.51
C TYR A 146 -0.93 2.87 -5.94
N LYS A 147 -0.33 3.17 -7.10
CA LYS A 147 0.82 2.44 -7.63
C LYS A 147 2.13 3.02 -7.09
N TRP A 148 2.54 2.52 -5.94
CA TRP A 148 3.81 2.92 -5.31
C TRP A 148 5.02 2.47 -6.15
N ASN A 149 5.99 3.37 -6.31
CA ASN A 149 7.28 3.01 -6.90
C ASN A 149 8.17 2.27 -5.87
N LYS A 150 9.33 1.77 -6.30
CA LYS A 150 10.21 0.98 -5.43
C LYS A 150 10.63 1.75 -4.17
N ARG A 151 11.06 3.01 -4.29
CA ARG A 151 11.47 3.84 -3.15
C ARG A 151 10.32 4.01 -2.16
N GLN A 152 9.11 4.31 -2.66
CA GLN A 152 7.92 4.46 -1.83
C GLN A 152 7.56 3.16 -1.11
N MET A 153 7.70 2.01 -1.77
CA MET A 153 7.50 0.70 -1.12
C MET A 153 8.54 0.42 -0.04
N ASP A 154 9.81 0.77 -0.28
CA ASP A 154 10.87 0.63 0.72
C ASP A 154 10.53 1.48 1.98
N ILE A 155 10.00 2.69 1.81
CA ILE A 155 9.52 3.54 2.93
C ILE A 155 8.33 2.90 3.64
N LEU A 156 7.32 2.44 2.89
CA LEU A 156 6.12 1.81 3.47
C LEU A 156 6.46 0.55 4.29
N SER A 157 7.47 -0.22 3.86
CA SER A 157 7.91 -1.44 4.54
C SER A 157 8.38 -1.22 5.97
N ILE A 158 8.78 0.00 6.36
CA ILE A 158 9.13 0.35 7.75
C ILE A 158 7.94 0.10 8.70
N PHE A 159 6.72 0.24 8.20
CA PHE A 159 5.48 0.08 8.97
C PHE A 159 4.77 -1.24 8.70
N PHE A 160 5.42 -2.15 7.97
CA PHE A 160 4.97 -3.53 7.80
C PHE A 160 5.93 -4.45 8.57
N THR A 161 5.41 -5.54 9.10
CA THR A 161 6.26 -6.65 9.55
C THR A 161 6.41 -7.66 8.42
N ASP A 162 7.41 -8.54 8.49
CA ASP A 162 7.53 -9.67 7.55
C ASP A 162 6.23 -10.51 7.46
N ASP A 163 5.42 -10.54 8.52
CA ASP A 163 4.09 -11.16 8.53
C ASP A 163 2.98 -10.35 7.82
N ASP A 164 3.16 -9.05 7.57
CA ASP A 164 2.19 -8.19 6.86
C ASP A 164 2.51 -8.03 5.37
N ASP A 165 3.74 -8.35 4.93
CA ASP A 165 4.02 -8.66 3.50
C ASP A 165 3.18 -9.84 3.01
N SER A 166 2.73 -10.71 3.92
CA SER A 166 1.79 -11.80 3.64
C SER A 166 0.31 -11.38 3.56
N LYS A 167 -0.05 -10.13 3.91
CA LYS A 167 -1.44 -9.62 3.93
C LYS A 167 -1.82 -8.68 2.79
N ILE A 168 -0.90 -8.35 1.90
CA ILE A 168 -1.30 -8.33 0.49
C ILE A 168 -1.43 -9.80 0.16
N GLU A 169 -2.61 -10.42 0.31
CA GLU A 169 -2.81 -11.84 0.01
C GLU A 169 -2.32 -12.11 -1.42
N CYS A 170 -1.07 -12.51 -1.57
CA CYS A 170 -0.52 -13.09 -2.78
C CYS A 170 -1.16 -14.47 -2.85
N LYS A 171 -2.41 -14.51 -3.32
CA LYS A 171 -3.14 -15.75 -3.51
C LYS A 171 -2.28 -16.62 -4.42
N THR A 172 -1.74 -17.68 -3.84
CA THR A 172 -1.05 -18.69 -4.63
C THR A 172 -2.10 -19.47 -5.41
N TYR A 173 -1.87 -19.59 -6.70
CA TYR A 173 -2.69 -20.34 -7.61
C TYR A 173 -1.88 -21.52 -8.12
N LYS A 174 -2.57 -22.64 -8.33
CA LYS A 174 -1.98 -23.88 -8.82
C LYS A 174 -2.62 -24.24 -10.16
N ILE A 175 -1.80 -24.56 -11.17
CA ILE A 175 -2.24 -25.07 -12.47
C ILE A 175 -1.61 -26.43 -12.67
N LYS A 176 -2.42 -27.46 -12.89
CA LYS A 176 -1.92 -28.76 -13.33
C LYS A 176 -1.56 -28.69 -14.82
N ILE A 177 -0.33 -29.05 -15.16
CA ILE A 177 0.17 -29.06 -16.53
C ILE A 177 -0.47 -30.23 -17.28
N GLY A 178 -1.44 -29.92 -18.14
CA GLY A 178 -2.09 -30.89 -19.02
C GLY A 178 -1.42 -30.97 -20.39
N LYS A 179 -1.75 -32.01 -21.15
CA LYS A 179 -1.25 -32.25 -22.51
C LYS A 179 -1.47 -31.04 -23.45
N ASP A 180 -2.63 -30.39 -23.37
CA ASP A 180 -2.92 -29.19 -24.17
C ASP A 180 -1.95 -28.03 -23.90
N TYR A 181 -1.60 -27.77 -22.64
CA TYR A 181 -0.64 -26.71 -22.29
C TYR A 181 0.75 -27.05 -22.81
N TRP A 182 1.15 -28.31 -22.61
CA TRP A 182 2.43 -28.85 -23.04
C TRP A 182 2.63 -28.74 -24.55
N GLU A 183 1.62 -29.09 -25.34
CA GLU A 183 1.74 -29.12 -26.81
C GLU A 183 1.49 -27.75 -27.46
N LYS A 184 0.49 -27.00 -26.96
CA LYS A 184 0.00 -25.77 -27.62
C LYS A 184 0.60 -24.49 -27.06
N GLY A 185 1.29 -24.53 -25.90
CA GLY A 185 2.07 -23.39 -25.42
C GLY A 185 1.26 -22.24 -24.82
N TYR A 186 0.10 -22.54 -24.26
CA TYR A 186 -0.71 -21.56 -23.55
C TYR A 186 -1.11 -22.04 -22.17
N LEU A 187 -1.38 -21.14 -21.24
CA LEU A 187 -1.87 -21.45 -19.89
C LEU A 187 -3.28 -20.88 -19.71
N THR A 188 -4.18 -21.65 -19.12
CA THR A 188 -5.46 -21.13 -18.62
C THR A 188 -5.37 -20.99 -17.10
N PRO A 189 -5.32 -19.75 -16.57
CA PRO A 189 -5.35 -19.54 -15.13
C PRO A 189 -6.63 -20.13 -14.51
N PRO A 190 -6.57 -20.64 -13.26
CA PRO A 190 -7.73 -21.23 -12.61
C PRO A 190 -8.81 -20.18 -12.40
N LYS A 191 -10.09 -20.58 -12.35
CA LYS A 191 -11.24 -19.66 -12.21
C LYS A 191 -11.08 -18.68 -11.03
N LYS A 192 -10.47 -19.15 -9.92
CA LYS A 192 -10.19 -18.36 -8.72
C LYS A 192 -9.13 -17.26 -8.92
N ALA A 193 -8.29 -17.37 -9.96
CA ALA A 193 -7.29 -16.36 -10.32
C ALA A 193 -7.86 -15.27 -11.22
N LEU A 194 -9.01 -15.51 -11.88
CA LEU A 194 -9.51 -14.59 -12.91
C LEU A 194 -9.84 -13.19 -12.38
N SER A 195 -10.30 -13.09 -11.12
CA SER A 195 -10.57 -11.81 -10.45
C SER A 195 -9.30 -10.99 -10.17
N SER A 196 -8.14 -11.64 -10.19
CA SER A 196 -6.83 -11.03 -9.90
C SER A 196 -6.02 -10.75 -11.16
N LEU A 197 -6.55 -11.11 -12.33
CA LEU A 197 -5.90 -10.86 -13.61
C LEU A 197 -6.37 -9.52 -14.19
N PRO A 198 -5.49 -8.74 -14.83
CA PRO A 198 -5.83 -7.44 -15.44
C PRO A 198 -6.77 -7.63 -16.64
N PRO A 199 -7.31 -6.56 -17.26
CA PRO A 199 -8.18 -6.67 -18.43
C PRO A 199 -7.57 -7.42 -19.62
N GLU A 200 -8.41 -7.89 -20.55
CA GLU A 200 -7.96 -8.52 -21.81
C GLU A 200 -7.03 -7.60 -22.61
N GLY A 201 -6.09 -8.20 -23.36
CA GLY A 201 -5.09 -7.46 -24.15
C GLY A 201 -3.90 -6.98 -23.34
N THR A 202 -3.97 -7.06 -22.00
CA THR A 202 -2.85 -6.71 -21.13
C THR A 202 -1.69 -7.71 -21.31
N ARG A 203 -0.47 -7.18 -21.41
CA ARG A 203 0.76 -7.99 -21.40
C ARG A 203 1.11 -8.36 -19.96
N ILE A 204 1.17 -9.65 -19.68
CA ILE A 204 1.56 -10.22 -18.39
C ILE A 204 3.06 -10.54 -18.41
N ILE A 205 3.77 -10.05 -17.42
CA ILE A 205 5.19 -10.35 -17.20
C ILE A 205 5.26 -11.54 -16.24
N LEU A 206 5.67 -12.68 -16.78
CA LEU A 206 5.98 -13.89 -16.03
C LEU A 206 7.43 -13.84 -15.53
N ARG A 207 7.62 -14.11 -14.24
CA ARG A 207 8.92 -14.13 -13.57
C ARG A 207 9.23 -15.54 -13.06
N PRO A 208 9.96 -16.35 -13.83
CA PRO A 208 10.49 -17.61 -13.35
C PRO A 208 11.54 -17.42 -12.26
N ARG A 209 11.70 -18.42 -11.39
CA ARG A 209 12.80 -18.48 -10.43
C ARG A 209 14.11 -18.71 -11.19
N ASN A 210 14.96 -17.68 -11.27
CA ASN A 210 16.28 -17.72 -11.92
C ASN A 210 16.30 -17.74 -13.46
N LYS A 211 15.27 -17.23 -14.16
CA LYS A 211 15.33 -17.02 -15.61
C LYS A 211 14.89 -15.62 -16.01
N LYS A 212 15.14 -15.28 -17.28
CA LYS A 212 14.65 -14.06 -17.91
C LYS A 212 13.13 -13.98 -17.81
N GLU A 213 12.61 -12.77 -17.63
CA GLU A 213 11.17 -12.52 -17.66
C GLU A 213 10.58 -12.90 -19.02
N ILE A 214 9.39 -13.50 -18.99
CA ILE A 214 8.64 -13.92 -20.18
C ILE A 214 7.42 -13.00 -20.32
N ILE A 215 7.16 -12.45 -21.51
CA ILE A 215 6.04 -11.53 -21.70
C ILE A 215 4.88 -12.22 -22.43
N CYS A 216 3.81 -12.53 -21.73
CA CYS A 216 2.63 -13.20 -22.29
C CYS A 216 1.52 -12.23 -22.65
N ASN A 217 0.74 -12.57 -23.68
CA ASN A 217 -0.50 -11.88 -23.97
C ASN A 217 -1.66 -12.60 -23.26
N LEU A 218 -2.52 -11.83 -22.58
CA LEU A 218 -3.73 -12.32 -21.95
C LEU A 218 -4.92 -12.11 -22.88
N VAL A 219 -5.42 -13.19 -23.48
CA VAL A 219 -6.46 -13.18 -24.52
C VAL A 219 -7.71 -13.89 -24.00
N ASN A 220 -8.91 -13.39 -24.34
CA ASN A 220 -10.14 -14.13 -24.09
C ASN A 220 -10.40 -15.12 -25.25
N ASN A 221 -10.62 -16.37 -24.89
CA ASN A 221 -11.17 -17.42 -25.74
C ASN A 221 -12.58 -17.71 -25.19
N PRO A 222 -13.62 -18.05 -25.98
CA PRO A 222 -15.04 -17.79 -25.66
C PRO A 222 -15.58 -18.10 -24.25
N ASN A 223 -14.89 -18.88 -23.41
CA ASN A 223 -15.21 -19.08 -21.99
C ASN A 223 -13.99 -19.15 -21.04
N LYS A 224 -12.80 -18.73 -21.48
CA LYS A 224 -11.52 -18.88 -20.77
C LYS A 224 -10.58 -17.72 -21.04
N ARG A 225 -9.79 -17.31 -20.05
CA ARG A 225 -8.66 -16.40 -20.25
C ARG A 225 -7.40 -17.23 -20.49
N ILE A 226 -6.64 -16.88 -21.52
CA ILE A 226 -5.49 -17.65 -21.95
C ILE A 226 -4.26 -16.74 -21.96
N LEU A 227 -3.17 -17.23 -21.36
CA LEU A 227 -1.83 -16.66 -21.49
C LEU A 227 -1.11 -17.40 -22.59
N SER A 228 -0.63 -16.69 -23.61
CA SER A 228 0.11 -17.32 -24.71
C SER A 228 1.34 -16.51 -25.09
N ASN A 229 2.44 -17.23 -25.35
CA ASN A 229 3.67 -16.76 -25.98
C ASN A 229 4.52 -18.00 -26.39
N LEU A 230 5.29 -17.93 -27.47
CA LEU A 230 6.28 -18.95 -27.83
C LEU A 230 7.30 -19.22 -26.71
N GLU A 231 7.85 -18.18 -26.08
CA GLU A 231 8.78 -18.29 -24.95
C GLU A 231 8.15 -18.96 -23.72
N LEU A 232 6.83 -18.79 -23.53
CA LEU A 232 6.11 -19.47 -22.45
C LEU A 232 6.03 -20.98 -22.71
N LYS A 233 5.82 -21.40 -23.96
CA LYS A 233 5.83 -22.80 -24.35
C LYS A 233 7.18 -23.44 -24.03
N ASP A 234 8.26 -22.82 -24.51
CA ASP A 234 9.61 -23.33 -24.32
C ASP A 234 9.95 -23.42 -22.83
N TYR A 235 9.55 -22.42 -22.06
CA TYR A 235 9.71 -22.45 -20.61
C TYR A 235 8.96 -23.62 -19.97
N ILE A 236 7.68 -23.84 -20.28
CA ILE A 236 6.92 -24.95 -19.70
C ILE A 236 7.57 -26.29 -20.07
N GLN A 237 7.92 -26.46 -21.34
CA GLN A 237 8.51 -27.71 -21.85
C GLN A 237 9.88 -28.04 -21.28
N GLN A 238 10.65 -27.03 -20.86
CA GLN A 238 11.97 -27.23 -20.26
C GLN A 238 11.94 -27.47 -18.75
N ASN A 239 10.84 -27.13 -18.05
CA ASN A 239 10.85 -27.04 -16.58
C ASN A 239 9.76 -27.85 -15.88
N PHE A 240 8.81 -28.43 -16.62
CA PHE A 240 7.72 -29.23 -16.08
C PHE A 240 7.56 -30.50 -16.91
N GLU A 241 6.70 -31.41 -16.46
CA GLU A 241 6.20 -32.56 -17.22
C GLU A 241 4.66 -32.57 -17.22
N ILE A 242 4.05 -33.37 -18.10
CA ILE A 242 2.59 -33.57 -18.07
C ILE A 242 2.21 -34.22 -16.73
N GLY A 243 1.33 -33.55 -15.99
CA GLY A 243 0.89 -33.98 -14.66
C GLY A 243 1.45 -33.13 -13.53
N ASP A 244 2.53 -32.39 -13.77
CA ASP A 244 3.13 -31.48 -12.79
C ASP A 244 2.18 -30.35 -12.42
N THR A 245 2.48 -29.68 -11.31
CA THR A 245 1.75 -28.50 -10.86
C THR A 245 2.65 -27.28 -10.93
N LEU A 246 2.24 -26.26 -11.67
CA LEU A 246 2.85 -24.94 -11.66
C LEU A 246 2.15 -24.09 -10.60
N GLU A 247 2.95 -23.55 -9.67
CA GLU A 247 2.47 -22.65 -8.62
C GLU A 247 2.89 -21.22 -8.93
N PHE A 248 1.96 -20.27 -8.82
CA PHE A 248 2.25 -18.86 -9.08
C PHE A 248 1.48 -17.93 -8.15
N GLU A 249 1.98 -16.72 -8.02
CA GLU A 249 1.29 -15.62 -7.34
C GLU A 249 1.28 -14.37 -8.23
N MET A 250 0.27 -13.52 -8.05
CA MET A 250 0.24 -12.19 -8.67
C MET A 250 1.00 -11.21 -7.78
N VAL A 251 2.09 -10.64 -8.29
CA VAL A 251 2.95 -9.68 -7.55
C VAL A 251 2.77 -8.23 -8.03
N GLY A 252 1.62 -7.95 -8.63
CA GLY A 252 1.22 -6.65 -9.18
C GLY A 252 0.21 -6.80 -10.32
N ASP A 253 -0.25 -5.69 -10.88
CA ASP A 253 -1.37 -5.65 -11.85
C ASP A 253 -1.18 -6.53 -13.09
N ASN A 254 0.05 -6.66 -13.56
CA ASN A 254 0.39 -7.45 -14.74
C ASN A 254 1.62 -8.33 -14.53
N LYS A 255 1.97 -8.63 -13.28
CA LYS A 255 3.16 -9.43 -12.94
C LYS A 255 2.75 -10.70 -12.23
N MET A 256 3.28 -11.81 -12.73
CA MET A 256 3.05 -13.14 -12.19
C MET A 256 4.39 -13.77 -11.88
N LYS A 257 4.57 -14.22 -10.64
CA LYS A 257 5.79 -14.87 -10.19
C LYS A 257 5.54 -16.36 -10.05
N ILE A 258 6.37 -17.17 -10.70
CA ILE A 258 6.33 -18.63 -10.57
C ILE A 258 7.12 -19.01 -9.32
N LEU A 259 6.55 -19.87 -8.49
CA LEU A 259 7.09 -20.22 -7.18
C LEU A 259 7.97 -21.48 -7.21
N ASN A 260 7.72 -22.37 -8.16
CA ASN A 260 8.43 -23.63 -8.34
C ASN A 260 9.14 -23.75 -9.70
#